data_AF-A0A8B3LCW3-F1
#
_entry.id   AF-A0A8B3LCW3-F1
#
_cell.length_a   1.000
_cell.length_b   1.000
_cell.length_c   1.000
_cell.angle_alpha   90.00
_cell.angle_beta   90.00
_cell.angle_gamma   90.00
#
_symmetry.space_group_name_H-M   'P 1'
#
loop_
_entity.id
_entity.type
_entity.pdbx_description
1 polymer ?
#
loop_
_entity_poly.entity_id
_entity_poly.type
_entity_poly.pdbx_seq_one_letter_code
_entity_poly.pdbx_strand_id
1 'polypeptide(L)'
;MTQLGATVTREGIRFAAWSQAARRLWVSIFDEQGNREIERLELQPEGEGVHALFIAGLGQGIRYGFRADGDYAPERGLWFDPAKLLTDPYAVEIDRSYVYDWRLAQRRGEGADTAPLMPKAIAAALPKPVQAAPPLFQPGGLIYEVPVRAFTMLHPDIPEKLRGTVAALAHPAVIEHLKKLGVDAVELMPVTAWIDERHLPPLGLRNAWGYNPVTFMA
;
A
#
# COMPACT_ATOMS: atom_id res chain seq x y z
N MET A 1 22.80 3.47 2.00
CA MET A 1 21.40 3.80 1.67
C MET A 1 20.55 3.40 2.86
N THR A 2 19.83 4.34 3.46
CA THR A 2 18.96 4.06 4.61
C THR A 2 17.69 3.39 4.13
N GLN A 3 17.39 2.19 4.62
CA GLN A 3 16.16 1.48 4.28
C GLN A 3 14.97 2.13 5.02
N LEU A 4 13.97 2.56 4.24
CA LEU A 4 12.72 3.13 4.74
C LEU A 4 11.64 2.05 4.85
N GLY A 5 10.60 2.37 5.61
CA GLY A 5 9.50 1.48 5.97
C GLY A 5 9.83 0.48 7.09
N ALA A 6 9.05 -0.59 7.19
CA ALA A 6 9.29 -1.67 8.14
C ALA A 6 10.29 -2.71 7.59
N THR A 7 11.46 -2.79 8.21
CA THR A 7 12.48 -3.81 7.92
C THR A 7 12.44 -4.89 8.99
N VAL A 8 11.98 -6.09 8.63
CA VAL A 8 11.89 -7.22 9.56
C VAL A 8 13.22 -7.98 9.62
N THR A 9 13.75 -8.19 10.82
CA THR A 9 14.95 -8.99 11.10
C THR A 9 14.60 -10.20 11.99
N ARG A 10 15.60 -10.96 12.43
CA ARG A 10 15.38 -12.07 13.38
C ARG A 10 15.14 -11.58 14.81
N GLU A 11 15.67 -10.40 15.13
CA GLU A 11 15.71 -9.82 16.47
C GLU A 11 14.54 -8.85 16.71
N GLY A 12 13.91 -8.35 15.65
CA GLY A 12 12.84 -7.36 15.75
C GLY A 12 12.48 -6.71 14.42
N ILE A 13 11.84 -5.55 14.49
CA ILE A 13 11.50 -4.74 13.32
C ILE A 13 12.08 -3.35 13.49
N ARG A 14 12.77 -2.87 12.45
CA ARG A 14 13.16 -1.47 12.33
C ARG A 14 12.12 -0.73 11.50
N PHE A 15 11.48 0.26 12.09
CA PHE A 15 10.61 1.21 11.40
C PHE A 15 11.41 2.46 11.06
N ALA A 16 11.33 2.93 9.83
CA ALA A 16 11.88 4.24 9.46
C ALA A 16 10.98 4.97 8.47
N ALA A 17 10.85 6.27 8.67
CA ALA A 17 10.17 7.15 7.73
C ALA A 17 10.99 8.43 7.53
N TRP A 18 10.84 9.02 6.34
CA TRP A 18 11.47 10.29 6.03
C TRP A 18 10.46 11.42 6.20
N SER A 19 10.88 12.48 6.90
CA SER A 19 10.18 13.76 6.94
C SER A 19 11.16 14.88 7.31
N GLN A 20 11.30 15.88 6.46
CA GLN A 20 12.11 17.06 6.78
C GLN A 20 11.41 18.03 7.73
N ALA A 21 10.07 17.99 7.81
CA ALA A 21 9.26 19.01 8.48
C ALA A 21 8.54 18.50 9.74
N ALA A 22 8.51 17.18 9.98
CA ALA A 22 7.92 16.63 11.19
C ALA A 22 8.76 17.05 12.41
N ARG A 23 8.09 17.56 13.45
CA ARG A 23 8.72 17.77 14.76
C ARG A 23 8.79 16.47 15.54
N ARG A 24 7.78 15.61 15.37
CA ARG A 24 7.66 14.30 16.02
C ARG A 24 7.02 13.32 15.06
N LEU A 25 7.49 12.08 15.11
CA LEU A 25 6.99 10.99 14.28
C LEU A 25 6.85 9.74 15.14
N TRP A 26 5.75 9.01 14.98
CA TRP A 26 5.48 7.80 15.75
C TRP A 26 5.10 6.65 14.85
N VAL A 27 5.45 5.44 15.28
CA VAL A 27 4.84 4.20 14.82
C VAL A 27 3.72 3.84 15.79
N SER A 28 2.54 3.58 15.25
CA SER A 28 1.38 3.07 15.98
C SER A 28 1.26 1.59 15.66
N ILE A 29 1.36 0.72 16.66
CA ILE A 29 1.23 -0.73 16.55
C ILE A 29 -0.21 -1.10 16.90
N PHE A 30 -0.79 -2.02 16.14
CA PHE A 30 -2.17 -2.47 16.30
C PHE A 30 -2.25 -3.94 16.71
N ASP A 31 -3.41 -4.32 17.25
CA ASP A 31 -3.77 -5.72 17.45
C ASP A 31 -3.81 -6.52 16.14
N GLU A 32 -3.95 -7.84 16.26
CA GLU A 32 -3.98 -8.76 15.11
C GLU A 32 -5.11 -8.47 14.13
N GLN A 33 -6.19 -7.82 14.58
CA GLN A 33 -7.32 -7.46 13.71
C GLN A 33 -7.18 -6.04 13.11
N GLY A 34 -6.15 -5.29 13.50
CA GLY A 34 -5.91 -3.91 13.06
C GLY A 34 -6.93 -2.89 13.59
N ASN A 35 -7.67 -3.25 14.64
CA ASN A 35 -8.83 -2.50 15.13
C ASN A 35 -8.48 -1.59 16.31
N ARG A 36 -7.53 -2.00 17.17
CA ARG A 36 -7.11 -1.22 18.33
C ARG A 36 -5.62 -0.94 18.29
N GLU A 37 -5.24 0.32 18.49
CA GLU A 37 -3.86 0.73 18.72
C GLU A 37 -3.43 0.21 20.10
N ILE A 38 -2.42 -0.66 20.12
CA ILE A 38 -1.90 -1.27 21.36
C ILE A 38 -0.71 -0.50 21.91
N GLU A 39 0.06 0.14 21.03
CA GLU A 39 1.26 0.87 21.42
C GLU A 39 1.56 1.99 20.42
N ARG A 40 2.13 3.08 20.92
CA ARG A 40 2.60 4.20 20.09
C ARG A 40 3.99 4.60 20.56
N LEU A 41 4.97 4.47 19.68
CA LEU A 41 6.38 4.69 20.00
C LEU A 41 6.97 5.75 19.08
N GLU A 42 7.75 6.65 19.67
CA GLU A 42 8.34 7.78 18.94
C GLU A 42 9.62 7.36 18.22
N LEU A 43 9.72 7.71 16.94
CA LEU A 43 10.89 7.47 16.11
C LEU A 43 11.91 8.58 16.37
N GLN A 44 13.16 8.19 16.56
CA GLN A 44 14.26 9.09 16.84
C GLN A 44 14.87 9.62 15.54
N PRO A 45 15.24 10.90 15.45
CA PRO A 45 15.98 11.42 14.30
C PRO A 45 17.34 10.72 14.14
N GLU A 46 17.64 10.24 12.93
CA GLU A 46 18.95 9.65 12.57
C GLU A 46 19.77 10.55 11.63
N GLY A 47 19.24 11.72 11.26
CA GLY A 47 19.85 12.66 10.30
C GLY A 47 19.23 12.60 8.91
N GLU A 48 19.53 13.59 8.06
CA GLU A 48 19.05 13.69 6.67
C GLU A 48 17.52 13.59 6.49
N GLY A 49 16.75 13.94 7.53
CA GLY A 49 15.29 13.86 7.56
C GLY A 49 14.73 12.47 7.86
N VAL A 50 15.58 11.48 8.17
CA VAL A 50 15.14 10.14 8.58
C VAL A 50 14.83 10.12 10.08
N HIS A 51 13.68 9.55 10.41
CA HIS A 51 13.31 9.15 11.76
C HIS A 51 13.21 7.62 11.79
N ALA A 52 13.75 6.98 12.83
CA ALA A 52 13.68 5.53 12.95
C ALA A 52 13.58 5.03 14.39
N LEU A 53 13.13 3.79 14.52
CA LEU A 53 13.08 3.05 15.78
C LEU A 53 13.22 1.57 15.48
N PHE A 54 14.07 0.89 16.25
CA PHE A 54 14.11 -0.57 16.30
C PHE A 54 13.35 -1.07 17.51
N ILE A 55 12.42 -2.01 17.30
CA ILE A 55 11.64 -2.64 18.36
C ILE A 55 11.98 -4.12 18.38
N ALA A 56 12.63 -4.57 19.46
CA ALA A 56 13.03 -5.95 19.65
C ALA A 56 11.81 -6.86 19.89
N GLY A 57 11.89 -8.11 19.45
CA GLY A 57 10.88 -9.15 19.67
C GLY A 57 9.64 -9.06 18.77
N LEU A 58 9.49 -8.01 17.96
CA LEU A 58 8.44 -7.97 16.94
C LEU A 58 8.80 -8.86 15.74
N GLY A 59 7.81 -9.59 15.22
CA GLY A 59 7.94 -10.47 14.05
C GLY A 59 7.10 -10.01 12.86
N GLN A 60 7.17 -10.76 11.76
CA GLN A 60 6.34 -10.50 10.57
C GLN A 60 4.84 -10.55 10.91
N GLY A 61 4.02 -9.85 10.14
CA GLY A 61 2.56 -9.83 10.28
C GLY A 61 2.04 -8.73 11.22
N ILE A 62 2.92 -7.97 11.86
CA ILE A 62 2.53 -6.86 12.74
C ILE A 62 1.86 -5.76 11.92
N ARG A 63 0.68 -5.34 12.38
CA ARG A 63 -0.08 -4.23 11.81
C ARG A 63 0.40 -2.92 12.41
N TYR A 64 0.70 -1.97 11.56
CA TYR A 64 1.18 -0.67 11.98
C TYR A 64 0.71 0.45 11.06
N GLY A 65 0.90 1.68 11.51
CA GLY A 65 0.86 2.88 10.70
C GLY A 65 1.72 3.96 11.35
N PHE A 66 1.91 5.07 10.66
CA PHE A 66 2.64 6.22 11.17
C PHE A 66 1.69 7.33 11.62
N ARG A 67 2.18 8.17 12.53
CA ARG A 67 1.59 9.46 12.87
C ARG A 67 2.68 10.50 12.87
N ALA A 68 2.35 11.72 12.50
CA ALA A 68 3.32 12.82 12.46
C ALA A 68 2.71 14.08 13.06
N ASP A 69 3.52 14.81 13.82
CA ASP A 69 3.18 16.13 14.34
C ASP A 69 4.24 17.14 13.90
N GLY A 70 3.80 18.40 13.80
CA GLY A 70 4.56 19.49 13.23
C GLY A 70 3.67 20.72 13.07
N ASP A 71 4.12 21.66 12.26
CA ASP A 71 3.39 22.89 11.98
C ASP A 71 2.06 22.60 11.27
N TYR A 72 0.98 23.16 11.79
CA TYR A 72 -0.30 23.20 11.11
C TYR A 72 -0.60 24.62 10.66
N ALA A 73 -0.39 24.87 9.37
CA ALA A 73 -0.60 26.14 8.71
C ALA A 73 -1.01 25.86 7.25
N PRO A 74 -2.28 25.44 7.01
CA PRO A 74 -2.79 25.06 5.69
C PRO A 74 -2.55 26.09 4.58
N GLU A 75 -2.63 27.37 4.92
CA GLU A 75 -2.35 28.51 4.02
C GLU A 75 -0.90 28.56 3.54
N ARG A 76 0.01 27.88 4.24
CA ARG A 76 1.42 27.69 3.84
C ARG A 76 1.70 26.26 3.35
N GLY A 77 0.66 25.43 3.18
CA GLY A 77 0.79 24.02 2.78
C GLY A 77 1.30 23.08 3.87
N LEU A 78 1.25 23.48 5.15
CA LEU A 78 1.67 22.65 6.27
C LEU A 78 0.46 22.00 6.94
N TRP A 79 0.36 20.67 6.89
CA TRP A 79 -0.86 19.91 7.22
C TRP A 79 -0.66 18.87 8.33
N PHE A 80 0.37 18.99 9.17
CA PHE A 80 0.63 18.00 10.22
C PHE A 80 -0.55 17.90 11.20
N ASP A 81 -1.06 16.68 11.36
CA ASP A 81 -2.14 16.36 12.28
C ASP A 81 -1.91 14.94 12.85
N PRO A 82 -1.48 14.81 14.13
CA PRO A 82 -1.22 13.52 14.74
C PRO A 82 -2.49 12.69 14.98
N ALA A 83 -3.68 13.27 14.87
CA ALA A 83 -4.94 12.52 14.91
C ALA A 83 -5.15 11.68 13.63
N LYS A 84 -4.44 12.00 12.53
CA LYS A 84 -4.51 11.23 11.30
C LYS A 84 -3.53 10.04 11.37
N LEU A 85 -4.05 8.83 11.23
CA LEU A 85 -3.22 7.68 10.95
C LEU A 85 -2.77 7.75 9.48
N LEU A 86 -1.47 7.61 9.26
CA LEU A 86 -0.83 7.58 7.95
C LEU A 86 -0.40 6.14 7.64
N THR A 87 -0.63 5.67 6.42
CA THR A 87 -0.04 4.42 5.96
C THR A 87 1.44 4.67 5.63
N ASP A 88 2.31 3.70 5.90
CA ASP A 88 3.71 3.78 5.48
C ASP A 88 3.81 3.86 3.94
N PRO A 89 4.45 4.90 3.36
CA PRO A 89 4.68 4.98 1.91
C PRO A 89 5.46 3.80 1.33
N TYR A 90 6.24 3.11 2.16
CA TYR A 90 7.04 1.94 1.81
C TYR A 90 6.39 0.60 2.22
N ALA A 91 5.13 0.62 2.68
CA ALA A 91 4.41 -0.61 2.99
C ALA A 91 4.24 -1.47 1.74
N VAL A 92 4.65 -2.74 1.84
CA VAL A 92 4.52 -3.74 0.77
C VAL A 92 3.25 -4.57 0.86
N GLU A 93 2.51 -4.42 1.96
CA GLU A 93 1.28 -5.13 2.24
C GLU A 93 0.39 -4.26 3.15
N ILE A 94 -0.92 -4.26 2.87
CA ILE A 94 -1.94 -3.59 3.68
C ILE A 94 -3.08 -4.56 4.03
N ASP A 95 -3.68 -4.36 5.19
CA ASP A 95 -4.64 -5.34 5.75
C ASP A 95 -6.06 -5.28 5.16
N ARG A 96 -6.40 -4.21 4.43
CA ARG A 96 -7.70 -3.99 3.79
C ARG A 96 -7.60 -2.92 2.70
N SER A 97 -8.59 -2.86 1.81
CA SER A 97 -8.69 -1.78 0.83
C SER A 97 -8.97 -0.43 1.49
N TYR A 98 -8.51 0.65 0.87
CA TYR A 98 -8.91 1.99 1.25
C TYR A 98 -10.40 2.23 1.00
N VAL A 99 -11.04 2.93 1.92
CA VAL A 99 -12.42 3.41 1.77
C VAL A 99 -12.43 4.88 2.12
N TYR A 100 -12.89 5.71 1.20
CA TYR A 100 -13.02 7.14 1.47
C TYR A 100 -14.10 7.39 2.52
N ASP A 101 -13.75 8.19 3.53
CA ASP A 101 -14.66 8.73 4.52
C ASP A 101 -14.39 10.24 4.65
N TRP A 102 -15.44 11.05 4.73
CA TRP A 102 -15.31 12.51 4.80
C TRP A 102 -14.50 12.97 6.03
N ARG A 103 -14.46 12.17 7.10
CA ARG A 103 -13.66 12.43 8.30
C ARG A 103 -12.15 12.46 8.03
N LEU A 104 -11.70 11.77 6.97
CA LEU A 104 -10.30 11.82 6.53
C LEU A 104 -9.90 13.25 6.12
N ALA A 105 -10.83 14.02 5.57
CA ALA A 105 -10.61 15.39 5.09
C ALA A 105 -10.85 16.48 6.14
N GLN A 106 -11.30 16.13 7.35
CA GLN A 106 -11.48 17.11 8.43
C GLN A 106 -10.14 17.72 8.86
N ARG A 107 -10.15 19.01 9.16
CA ARG A 107 -8.97 19.77 9.60
C ARG A 107 -8.52 19.35 11.00
N ARG A 108 -7.28 19.71 11.33
CA ARG A 108 -6.70 19.46 12.65
C ARG A 108 -7.57 20.11 13.73
N GLY A 109 -7.94 19.31 14.74
CA GLY A 109 -8.80 19.75 15.85
C GLY A 109 -10.31 19.70 15.57
N GLU A 110 -10.74 19.48 14.32
CA GLU A 110 -12.17 19.32 13.97
C GLU A 110 -12.60 17.86 13.85
N GLY A 111 -11.65 16.96 13.55
CA GLY A 111 -11.90 15.53 13.36
C GLY A 111 -11.51 14.67 14.56
N ALA A 112 -11.96 13.42 14.52
CA ALA A 112 -11.52 12.37 15.42
C ALA A 112 -10.31 11.61 14.86
N ASP A 113 -9.76 10.69 15.67
CA ASP A 113 -8.73 9.75 15.24
C ASP A 113 -9.20 8.96 14.00
N THR A 114 -8.39 8.95 12.94
CA THR A 114 -8.71 8.24 11.69
C THR A 114 -8.20 6.80 11.65
N ALA A 115 -7.54 6.31 12.70
CA ALA A 115 -7.07 4.93 12.75
C ALA A 115 -8.14 3.86 12.42
N PRO A 116 -9.42 3.98 12.85
CA PRO A 116 -10.45 3.02 12.47
C PRO A 116 -10.82 3.02 10.97
N LEU A 117 -10.48 4.10 10.26
CA LEU A 117 -10.85 4.32 8.85
C LEU A 117 -9.73 3.94 7.87
N MET A 118 -8.50 3.94 8.37
CA MET A 118 -7.32 3.72 7.54
C MET A 118 -6.91 2.24 7.55
N PRO A 119 -6.51 1.68 6.39
CA PRO A 119 -5.87 0.37 6.38
C PRO A 119 -4.54 0.43 7.15
N LYS A 120 -4.17 -0.71 7.73
CA LYS A 120 -2.87 -0.85 8.42
C LYS A 120 -1.87 -1.45 7.47
N ALA A 121 -0.66 -0.92 7.48
CA ALA A 121 0.47 -1.58 6.85
C ALA A 121 0.78 -2.88 7.62
N ILE A 122 1.21 -3.92 6.92
CA ILE A 122 1.65 -5.18 7.51
C ILE A 122 3.16 -5.26 7.34
N ALA A 123 3.89 -5.44 8.44
CA ALA A 123 5.32 -5.63 8.39
C ALA A 123 5.64 -7.03 7.81
N ALA A 124 6.03 -7.08 6.55
CA ALA A 124 6.38 -8.30 5.84
C ALA A 124 7.86 -8.29 5.46
N ALA A 125 8.52 -9.45 5.52
CA ALA A 125 9.84 -9.57 4.91
C ALA A 125 9.71 -9.73 3.40
N LEU A 126 10.53 -9.00 2.67
CA LEU A 126 10.63 -9.17 1.23
C LEU A 126 11.12 -10.59 0.89
N PRO A 127 10.60 -11.19 -0.19
CA PRO A 127 11.13 -12.45 -0.69
C PRO A 127 12.60 -12.27 -1.08
N LYS A 128 13.33 -13.39 -1.13
CA LYS A 128 14.72 -13.37 -1.61
C LYS A 128 14.76 -12.76 -3.02
N PRO A 129 15.67 -11.81 -3.29
CA PRO A 129 15.82 -11.26 -4.63
C PRO A 129 16.02 -12.39 -5.65
N VAL A 130 15.24 -12.36 -6.72
CA VAL A 130 15.44 -13.25 -7.87
C VAL A 130 16.57 -12.68 -8.72
N GLN A 131 17.39 -13.54 -9.32
CA GLN A 131 18.43 -13.09 -10.23
C GLN A 131 17.80 -12.38 -11.43
N ALA A 132 18.23 -11.14 -11.70
CA ALA A 132 17.74 -10.38 -12.83
C ALA A 132 18.12 -11.11 -14.14
N ALA A 133 17.10 -11.43 -14.95
CA ALA A 133 17.25 -11.95 -16.29
C ALA A 133 17.01 -10.81 -17.30
N PRO A 134 17.62 -10.88 -18.51
CA PRO A 134 17.29 -9.93 -19.56
C PRO A 134 15.78 -10.00 -19.90
N PRO A 135 15.13 -8.88 -20.24
CA PRO A 135 13.74 -8.89 -20.70
C PRO A 135 13.57 -9.86 -21.88
N LEU A 136 12.50 -10.65 -21.86
CA LEU A 136 12.17 -11.56 -22.96
C LEU A 136 11.62 -10.82 -24.19
N PHE A 137 11.07 -9.62 -23.99
CA PHE A 137 10.45 -8.81 -25.03
C PHE A 137 11.49 -8.30 -26.05
N GLN A 138 11.16 -8.42 -27.34
CA GLN A 138 11.97 -7.92 -28.45
C GLN A 138 11.25 -6.77 -29.17
N PRO A 139 11.97 -5.78 -29.72
CA PRO A 139 11.36 -4.73 -30.53
C PRO A 139 10.49 -5.30 -31.65
N GLY A 140 9.26 -4.78 -31.78
CA GLY A 140 8.26 -5.28 -32.73
C GLY A 140 7.32 -6.36 -32.16
N GLY A 141 7.55 -6.81 -30.92
CA GLY A 141 6.64 -7.73 -30.22
C GLY A 141 5.30 -7.10 -29.85
N LEU A 142 4.30 -7.95 -29.63
CA LEU A 142 2.94 -7.58 -29.25
C LEU A 142 2.83 -7.35 -27.74
N ILE A 143 2.55 -6.10 -27.35
CA ILE A 143 2.13 -5.74 -25.99
C ILE A 143 0.61 -5.82 -25.91
N TYR A 144 0.09 -6.50 -24.88
CA TYR A 144 -1.34 -6.66 -24.64
C TYR A 144 -1.73 -6.08 -23.28
N GLU A 145 -2.42 -4.93 -23.29
CA GLU A 145 -2.88 -4.26 -22.07
C GLU A 145 -4.07 -5.00 -21.44
N VAL A 146 -4.02 -5.26 -20.13
CA VAL A 146 -4.97 -6.10 -19.40
C VAL A 146 -5.52 -5.40 -18.15
N PRO A 147 -6.85 -5.15 -18.07
CA PRO A 147 -7.53 -4.87 -16.82
C PRO A 147 -7.69 -6.17 -16.01
N VAL A 148 -6.82 -6.40 -15.02
CA VAL A 148 -6.74 -7.66 -14.23
C VAL A 148 -8.10 -8.21 -13.84
N ARG A 149 -8.94 -7.36 -13.22
CA ARG A 149 -10.26 -7.77 -12.72
C ARG A 149 -11.20 -8.17 -13.85
N ALA A 150 -11.38 -7.28 -14.83
CA ALA A 150 -12.37 -7.47 -15.89
C ALA A 150 -12.00 -8.63 -16.83
N PHE A 151 -10.71 -8.82 -17.10
CA PHE A 151 -10.21 -9.80 -18.06
C PHE A 151 -10.64 -11.24 -17.78
N THR A 152 -10.75 -11.61 -16.50
CA THR A 152 -11.10 -12.98 -16.09
C THR A 152 -12.43 -13.10 -15.36
N MET A 153 -13.14 -11.99 -15.10
CA MET A 153 -14.34 -11.96 -14.26
C MET A 153 -15.45 -12.91 -14.74
N LEU A 154 -15.61 -13.04 -16.06
CA LEU A 154 -16.65 -13.86 -16.69
C LEU A 154 -16.09 -15.09 -17.41
N HIS A 155 -14.81 -15.43 -17.19
CA HIS A 155 -14.17 -16.52 -17.93
C HIS A 155 -14.70 -17.89 -17.43
N PRO A 156 -15.32 -18.71 -18.29
CA PRO A 156 -16.00 -19.93 -17.86
C PRO A 156 -15.04 -20.95 -17.25
N ASP A 157 -13.85 -21.10 -17.85
CA ASP A 157 -12.87 -22.11 -17.44
C ASP A 157 -12.04 -21.73 -16.20
N ILE A 158 -12.22 -20.53 -15.65
CA ILE A 158 -11.52 -20.10 -14.44
C ILE A 158 -12.42 -20.36 -13.23
N PRO A 159 -11.93 -21.04 -12.17
CA PRO A 159 -12.70 -21.21 -10.95
C PRO A 159 -13.19 -19.87 -10.39
N GLU A 160 -14.46 -19.79 -9.99
CA GLU A 160 -15.12 -18.55 -9.57
C GLU A 160 -14.30 -17.76 -8.52
N LYS A 161 -13.73 -18.47 -7.54
CA LYS A 161 -12.90 -17.88 -6.48
C LYS A 161 -11.61 -17.19 -6.95
N LEU A 162 -11.13 -17.50 -8.16
CA LEU A 162 -9.91 -16.90 -8.73
C LEU A 162 -10.23 -15.75 -9.69
N ARG A 163 -11.45 -15.68 -10.23
CA ARG A 163 -11.81 -14.72 -11.27
C ARG A 163 -11.57 -13.28 -10.83
N GLY A 164 -10.97 -12.50 -11.72
CA GLY A 164 -10.64 -11.10 -11.50
C GLY A 164 -9.50 -10.83 -10.52
N THR A 165 -8.64 -11.81 -10.27
CA THR A 165 -7.43 -11.67 -9.44
C THR A 165 -6.16 -11.75 -10.28
N VAL A 166 -5.04 -11.25 -9.76
CA VAL A 166 -3.72 -11.42 -10.41
C VAL A 166 -3.39 -12.90 -10.60
N ALA A 167 -3.74 -13.76 -9.63
CA ALA A 167 -3.51 -15.20 -9.71
C ALA A 167 -4.25 -15.86 -10.88
N ALA A 168 -5.41 -15.35 -11.31
CA ALA A 168 -6.12 -15.88 -12.47
C ALA A 168 -5.37 -15.68 -13.78
N LEU A 169 -4.48 -14.68 -13.89
CA LEU A 169 -3.66 -14.47 -15.08
C LEU A 169 -2.65 -15.61 -15.31
N ALA A 170 -2.29 -16.32 -14.24
CA ALA A 170 -1.45 -17.52 -14.30
C ALA A 170 -2.25 -18.81 -14.56
N HIS A 171 -3.57 -18.75 -14.70
CA HIS A 171 -4.39 -19.92 -14.98
C HIS A 171 -4.10 -20.46 -16.40
N PRO A 172 -4.01 -21.79 -16.63
CA PRO A 172 -3.69 -22.36 -17.94
C PRO A 172 -4.57 -21.84 -19.07
N ALA A 173 -5.88 -21.66 -18.85
CA ALA A 173 -6.79 -21.11 -19.85
C ALA A 173 -6.39 -19.69 -20.34
N VAL A 174 -5.91 -18.85 -19.42
CA VAL A 174 -5.42 -17.49 -19.76
C VAL A 174 -4.10 -17.57 -20.51
N ILE A 175 -3.16 -18.39 -20.04
CA ILE A 175 -1.86 -18.55 -20.67
C ILE A 175 -2.02 -19.09 -22.10
N GLU A 176 -2.86 -20.10 -22.31
CA GLU A 176 -3.13 -20.65 -23.65
C GLU A 176 -3.80 -19.62 -24.57
N HIS A 177 -4.70 -18.80 -24.04
CA HIS A 177 -5.30 -17.69 -24.80
C HIS A 177 -4.26 -16.67 -25.27
N LEU A 178 -3.41 -16.18 -24.36
CA LEU A 178 -2.36 -15.21 -24.66
C LEU A 178 -1.32 -15.76 -25.64
N LYS A 179 -0.93 -17.03 -25.48
CA LYS A 179 -0.04 -17.73 -26.43
C LYS A 179 -0.67 -17.86 -27.82
N LYS A 180 -1.96 -18.21 -27.90
CA LYS A 180 -2.68 -18.34 -29.18
C LYS A 180 -2.75 -17.01 -29.92
N LEU A 181 -2.90 -15.89 -29.20
CA LEU A 181 -2.86 -14.55 -29.77
C LEU A 181 -1.45 -14.11 -30.22
N GLY A 182 -0.40 -14.78 -29.73
CA GLY A 182 0.99 -14.39 -29.98
C GLY A 182 1.42 -13.18 -29.15
N VAL A 183 0.92 -13.04 -27.92
CA VAL A 183 1.31 -11.95 -27.01
C VAL A 183 2.73 -12.18 -26.48
N ASP A 184 3.59 -11.18 -26.63
CA ASP A 184 4.97 -11.20 -26.14
C ASP A 184 5.11 -10.60 -24.74
N ALA A 185 4.33 -9.55 -24.44
CA ALA A 185 4.30 -8.90 -23.14
C ALA A 185 2.88 -8.51 -22.73
N VAL A 186 2.56 -8.69 -21.45
CA VAL A 186 1.31 -8.22 -20.85
C VAL A 186 1.60 -6.93 -20.09
N GLU A 187 0.85 -5.87 -20.41
CA GLU A 187 0.87 -4.62 -19.66
C GLU A 187 -0.34 -4.59 -18.74
N LEU A 188 -0.12 -4.60 -17.43
CA LEU A 188 -1.23 -4.55 -16.49
C LEU A 188 -1.66 -3.09 -16.28
N MET A 189 -2.97 -2.85 -16.34
CA MET A 189 -3.56 -1.67 -15.71
C MET A 189 -3.18 -1.64 -14.20
N PRO A 190 -3.23 -0.48 -13.53
CA PRO A 190 -2.75 -0.32 -12.16
C PRO A 190 -3.17 -1.44 -11.20
N VAL A 191 -2.18 -2.00 -10.51
CA VAL A 191 -2.35 -3.05 -9.48
C VAL A 191 -1.93 -2.59 -8.09
N THR A 192 -1.40 -1.37 -7.98
CA THR A 192 -0.98 -0.78 -6.70
C THR A 192 -2.19 -0.35 -5.89
N ALA A 193 -2.13 -0.47 -4.56
CA ALA A 193 -3.22 -0.11 -3.68
C ALA A 193 -3.72 1.33 -3.92
N TRP A 194 -5.02 1.45 -4.19
CA TRP A 194 -5.69 2.70 -4.53
C TRP A 194 -6.91 2.95 -3.64
N ILE A 195 -7.43 4.18 -3.73
CA ILE A 195 -8.70 4.57 -3.10
C ILE A 195 -9.68 5.04 -4.17
N ASP A 196 -10.96 4.71 -4.02
CA ASP A 196 -12.01 5.28 -4.88
C ASP A 196 -12.11 6.79 -4.64
N GLU A 197 -12.23 7.58 -5.71
CA GLU A 197 -12.40 9.02 -5.63
C GLU A 197 -13.68 9.37 -4.85
N ARG A 198 -13.61 10.42 -4.04
CA ARG A 198 -14.70 10.88 -3.13
C ARG A 198 -16.09 10.89 -3.77
N HIS A 199 -16.20 11.23 -5.05
CA HIS A 199 -17.48 11.42 -5.74
C HIS A 199 -18.07 10.12 -6.29
N LEU A 200 -17.31 9.02 -6.37
CA LEU A 200 -17.80 7.76 -6.95
C LEU A 200 -18.73 6.97 -6.01
N PRO A 201 -18.39 6.70 -4.73
CA PRO A 201 -19.24 5.90 -3.86
C PRO A 201 -20.66 6.44 -3.66
N PRO A 202 -20.89 7.77 -3.52
CA PRO A 202 -22.25 8.33 -3.45
C PRO A 202 -23.10 8.07 -4.70
N LEU A 203 -22.48 7.79 -5.85
CA LEU A 203 -23.15 7.45 -7.11
C LEU A 203 -23.30 5.93 -7.29
N GLY A 204 -22.88 5.10 -6.32
CA GLY A 204 -22.81 3.65 -6.47
C GLY A 204 -21.72 3.18 -7.43
N LEU A 205 -20.75 4.04 -7.76
CA LEU A 205 -19.64 3.76 -8.66
C LEU A 205 -18.36 3.41 -7.86
N ARG A 206 -17.39 2.82 -8.57
CA ARG A 206 -16.03 2.51 -8.06
C ARG A 206 -15.00 2.82 -9.13
N ASN A 207 -13.76 3.04 -8.74
CA ASN A 207 -12.65 3.19 -9.66
C ASN A 207 -12.24 1.81 -10.18
N ALA A 208 -12.72 1.47 -11.38
CA ALA A 208 -12.44 0.18 -12.01
C ALA A 208 -11.05 0.10 -12.64
N TRP A 209 -10.40 1.25 -12.89
CA TRP A 209 -9.08 1.31 -13.54
C TRP A 209 -7.92 1.38 -12.54
N GLY A 210 -8.15 1.90 -11.33
CA GLY A 210 -7.14 1.95 -10.26
C GLY A 210 -6.13 3.11 -10.36
N TYR A 211 -6.34 4.09 -11.26
CA TYR A 211 -5.47 5.27 -11.40
C TYR A 211 -5.67 6.32 -10.27
N ASN A 212 -5.65 5.88 -9.02
CA ASN A 212 -5.65 6.75 -7.84
C ASN A 212 -4.83 6.12 -6.69
N PRO A 213 -3.54 5.82 -6.92
CA PRO A 213 -2.71 5.06 -6.00
C PRO A 213 -2.45 5.84 -4.70
N VAL A 214 -2.37 5.11 -3.59
CA VAL A 214 -2.04 5.65 -2.26
C VAL A 214 -0.74 5.06 -1.72
N THR A 215 -0.58 3.73 -1.85
CA THR A 215 0.61 3.02 -1.35
C THR A 215 1.28 2.32 -2.53
N PHE A 216 2.38 2.89 -3.02
CA PHE A 216 3.01 2.47 -4.28
C PHE A 216 3.65 1.07 -4.25
N MET A 217 3.99 0.57 -3.07
CA MET A 217 4.69 -0.71 -2.92
C MET A 217 3.75 -1.88 -2.59
N ALA A 218 2.47 -1.61 -2.33
CA ALA A 218 1.44 -2.58 -1.97
C ALA A 218 0.38 -2.73 -3.07
#